data_AF-W1I7U5-F1
#
_entry.id   AF-W1I7U5-F1
#
_cell.length_a   1.000
_cell.length_b   1.000
_cell.length_c   1.000
_cell.angle_alpha   90.00
_cell.angle_beta   90.00
_cell.angle_gamma   90.00
#
_symmetry.space_group_name_H-M   'P 1'
#
loop_
_entity.id
_entity.type
_entity.pdbx_description
1 polymer ?
#
loop_
_entity_poly.entity_id
_entity_poly.type
_entity_poly.pdbx_seq_one_letter_code
_entity_poly.pdbx_strand_id
1 'polypeptide(L)'
;AKELGGNIWVVKAQIHAGGRGLGGGVKLAKSLEEVRELAIEILGMTLVTHQTGPEGKLVQKVYIEEGADIQDELYLSVVLDRAAEMPIIMASTEGGMDIETVAEKTPEKIIKVAVDPAFGFQGYHGRELVFGLGITDKAEQKKMIQFASKLYKLYMENDAEMIEINPLIKTGSGDFIALDGKMGFDDSALGRHPEIEDMRDISEEDPDEREASQYGLSYIALDGEIGCMVNGAGLAMGNHGYD
;
A
#
# COMPACT_ATOMS: atom_id res chain seq x y z
N ALA A 1 12.15 -4.48 -19.14
CA ALA A 1 12.14 -3.56 -20.30
C ALA A 1 12.19 -4.28 -21.64
N LYS A 2 13.28 -4.97 -22.03
CA LYS A 2 13.32 -5.69 -23.33
C LYS A 2 12.21 -6.74 -23.48
N GLU A 3 11.95 -7.50 -22.43
CA GLU A 3 10.88 -8.51 -22.39
C GLU A 3 9.48 -7.90 -22.43
N LEU A 4 9.28 -6.80 -21.71
CA LEU A 4 8.04 -6.01 -21.72
C LEU A 4 7.76 -5.42 -23.13
N GLY A 5 8.81 -4.97 -23.82
CA GLY A 5 8.64 -4.20 -25.05
C GLY A 5 8.06 -2.80 -24.75
N GLY A 6 7.52 -2.15 -25.77
CA GLY A 6 7.03 -0.77 -25.67
C GLY A 6 8.10 0.29 -25.91
N ASN A 7 7.75 1.53 -25.59
CA ASN A 7 8.59 2.73 -25.81
C ASN A 7 8.69 3.64 -24.57
N ILE A 8 7.96 3.32 -23.50
CA ILE A 8 7.98 4.02 -22.22
C ILE A 8 7.99 2.98 -21.11
N TRP A 9 8.84 3.19 -20.12
CA TRP A 9 8.94 2.36 -18.92
C TRP A 9 9.02 3.23 -17.68
N VAL A 10 8.68 2.65 -16.54
CA VAL A 10 8.88 3.26 -15.23
C VAL A 10 9.82 2.37 -14.41
N VAL A 11 10.85 2.95 -13.82
CA VAL A 11 11.77 2.30 -12.88
C VAL A 11 11.37 2.71 -11.47
N LYS A 12 11.01 1.75 -10.62
CA LYS A 12 10.51 1.95 -9.26
C LYS A 12 11.40 1.27 -8.24
N ALA A 13 11.90 2.01 -7.27
CA ALA A 13 12.53 1.48 -6.06
C ALA A 13 11.56 0.56 -5.33
N GLN A 14 12.04 -0.60 -4.88
CA GLN A 14 11.27 -1.53 -4.06
C GLN A 14 11.77 -1.45 -2.61
N ILE A 15 10.99 -0.78 -1.78
CA ILE A 15 11.14 -0.64 -0.33
C ILE A 15 9.74 -0.70 0.30
N HIS A 16 9.62 -1.06 1.58
CA HIS A 16 8.34 -1.16 2.30
C HIS A 16 7.85 0.21 2.81
N ALA A 17 7.84 1.21 1.92
CA ALA A 17 7.41 2.57 2.22
C ALA A 17 6.77 3.25 1.01
N GLY A 18 5.76 4.07 1.29
CA GLY A 18 5.13 4.98 0.33
C GLY A 18 5.96 6.23 0.06
N GLY A 19 5.45 7.12 -0.81
CA GLY A 19 6.09 8.41 -1.12
C GLY A 19 7.37 8.31 -1.98
N ARG A 20 7.64 7.15 -2.57
CA ARG A 20 8.87 6.84 -3.34
C ARG A 20 9.11 7.81 -4.49
N GLY A 21 8.04 8.27 -5.18
CA GLY A 21 8.15 9.22 -6.27
C GLY A 21 8.73 10.57 -5.83
N LEU A 22 8.26 11.10 -4.69
CA LEU A 22 8.78 12.35 -4.11
C LEU A 22 10.24 12.21 -3.65
N GLY A 23 10.63 11.02 -3.20
CA GLY A 23 12.02 10.69 -2.84
C GLY A 23 12.94 10.41 -4.03
N GLY A 24 12.46 10.48 -5.27
CA GLY A 24 13.25 10.20 -6.48
C GLY A 24 13.40 8.71 -6.81
N GLY A 25 12.70 7.83 -6.10
CA GLY A 25 12.68 6.39 -6.32
C GLY A 25 11.75 5.91 -7.43
N VAL A 26 11.03 6.80 -8.13
CA VAL A 26 10.18 6.46 -9.28
C VAL A 26 10.54 7.36 -10.45
N LYS A 27 10.99 6.78 -11.57
CA LYS A 27 11.48 7.55 -12.73
C LYS A 27 11.01 6.95 -14.05
N LEU A 28 10.63 7.83 -14.98
CA LEU A 28 10.19 7.45 -16.33
C LEU A 28 11.38 7.39 -17.30
N ALA A 29 11.41 6.35 -18.12
CA ALA A 29 12.40 6.12 -19.17
C ALA A 29 11.73 5.96 -20.54
N LYS A 30 12.37 6.48 -21.60
CA LYS A 30 11.89 6.45 -22.99
C LYS A 30 12.81 5.63 -23.92
N SER A 31 13.85 5.02 -23.37
CA SER A 31 14.75 4.12 -24.08
C SER A 31 15.28 3.02 -23.15
N LEU A 32 15.81 1.95 -23.73
CA LEU A 32 16.43 0.86 -22.95
C LEU A 32 17.70 1.33 -22.24
N GLU A 33 18.42 2.27 -22.84
CA GLU A 33 19.58 2.95 -22.29
C GLU A 33 19.19 3.77 -21.06
N GLU A 34 18.14 4.60 -21.14
CA GLU A 34 17.62 5.36 -20.00
C GLU A 34 17.14 4.43 -18.87
N VAL A 35 16.45 3.33 -19.18
CA VAL A 35 16.06 2.34 -18.16
C VAL A 35 17.29 1.84 -17.40
N ARG A 36 18.38 1.53 -18.11
CA ARG A 36 19.61 1.04 -17.50
C ARG A 36 20.25 2.10 -16.60
N GLU A 37 20.34 3.33 -17.08
CA GLU A 37 20.94 4.46 -16.33
C GLU A 37 20.16 4.73 -15.03
N LEU A 38 18.84 4.85 -15.14
CA LEU A 38 17.97 5.12 -13.99
C LEU A 38 17.94 3.95 -13.00
N ALA A 39 17.99 2.71 -13.48
CA ALA A 39 18.10 1.54 -12.61
C ALA A 39 19.42 1.52 -11.82
N ILE A 40 20.54 1.92 -12.43
CA ILE A 40 21.84 2.02 -11.74
C ILE A 40 21.83 3.16 -10.71
N GLU A 41 21.17 4.26 -11.02
CA GLU A 41 21.04 5.39 -10.08
C GLU A 41 20.19 5.03 -8.85
N ILE A 42 19.08 4.33 -9.07
CA ILE A 42 18.16 3.96 -7.99
C ILE A 42 18.70 2.78 -7.19
N LEU A 43 19.31 1.78 -7.83
CA LEU A 43 19.81 0.60 -7.14
C LEU A 43 21.03 0.95 -6.27
N GLY A 44 20.93 0.68 -4.97
CA GLY A 44 21.97 0.98 -3.99
C GLY A 44 21.90 2.38 -3.38
N MET A 45 20.92 3.21 -3.78
CA MET A 45 20.68 4.49 -3.10
C MET A 45 20.00 4.27 -1.75
N THR A 46 20.22 5.19 -0.81
CA THR A 46 19.36 5.31 0.38
C THR A 46 18.20 6.23 0.04
N LEU A 47 17.00 5.66 -0.04
CA LEU A 47 15.78 6.39 -0.38
C LEU A 47 15.10 6.90 0.89
N VAL A 48 15.05 8.22 1.03
CA VAL A 48 14.34 8.91 2.11
C VAL A 48 12.95 9.30 1.61
N THR A 49 11.92 8.88 2.34
CA THR A 49 10.53 9.29 2.15
C THR A 49 9.95 9.78 3.47
N HIS A 50 8.74 10.34 3.45
CA HIS A 50 8.04 10.73 4.68
C HIS A 50 7.71 9.53 5.59
N GLN A 51 7.76 8.29 5.09
CA GLN A 51 7.47 7.05 5.84
C GLN A 51 8.74 6.31 6.32
N THR A 52 9.93 6.64 5.81
CA THR A 52 11.19 5.96 6.17
C THR A 52 12.05 6.76 7.15
N GLY A 53 11.59 7.91 7.62
CA GLY A 53 12.40 8.80 8.45
C GLY A 53 13.66 9.35 7.74
N PRO A 54 14.49 10.12 8.47
CA PRO A 54 15.75 10.68 7.96
C PRO A 54 16.81 9.63 7.59
N GLU A 55 16.76 8.46 8.21
CA GLU A 55 17.64 7.31 7.97
C GLU A 55 17.43 6.70 6.57
N GLY A 56 16.19 6.76 6.06
CA GLY A 56 15.84 6.22 4.76
C GLY A 56 15.97 4.71 4.67
N LYS A 57 15.82 4.19 3.45
CA LYS A 57 15.94 2.75 3.17
C LYS A 57 16.85 2.46 1.99
N LEU A 58 17.77 1.50 2.16
CA LEU A 58 18.64 1.05 1.09
C LEU A 58 17.82 0.32 0.01
N VAL A 59 17.84 0.84 -1.20
CA VAL A 59 17.15 0.22 -2.34
C VAL A 59 17.97 -0.95 -2.87
N GLN A 60 17.52 -2.17 -2.61
CA GLN A 60 18.21 -3.40 -3.06
C GLN A 60 17.59 -4.02 -4.31
N LYS A 61 16.37 -3.60 -4.66
CA LYS A 61 15.61 -4.11 -5.80
C LYS A 61 14.95 -2.95 -6.52
N VAL A 62 14.83 -3.08 -7.84
CA VAL A 62 14.06 -2.17 -8.69
C VAL A 62 13.03 -2.98 -9.47
N TYR A 63 11.85 -2.42 -9.61
CA TYR A 63 10.78 -2.93 -10.45
C TYR A 63 10.71 -2.10 -11.73
N ILE A 64 10.60 -2.77 -12.87
CA ILE A 64 10.49 -2.13 -14.18
C ILE A 64 9.14 -2.53 -14.76
N GLU A 65 8.33 -1.54 -15.10
CA GLU A 65 7.01 -1.72 -15.71
C GLU A 65 6.89 -0.93 -17.01
N GLU A 66 5.87 -1.27 -17.79
CA GLU A 66 5.45 -0.50 -18.96
C GLU A 66 4.74 0.79 -18.53
N GLY A 67 4.85 1.84 -19.36
CA GLY A 67 4.03 3.04 -19.17
C GLY A 67 2.54 2.73 -19.31
N ALA A 68 1.73 3.23 -18.37
CA ALA A 68 0.28 3.12 -18.43
C ALA A 68 -0.34 4.29 -19.21
N ASP A 69 -1.45 4.03 -19.91
CA ASP A 69 -2.33 5.06 -20.45
C ASP A 69 -3.18 5.61 -19.30
N ILE A 70 -2.81 6.78 -18.77
CA ILE A 70 -3.44 7.37 -17.58
C ILE A 70 -4.47 8.40 -18.03
N GLN A 71 -5.75 8.08 -17.86
CA GLN A 71 -6.84 9.04 -18.02
C GLN A 71 -7.22 9.70 -16.70
N ASP A 72 -7.45 8.88 -15.66
CA ASP A 72 -7.74 9.35 -14.31
C ASP A 72 -6.94 8.51 -13.29
N GLU A 73 -6.50 9.14 -12.20
CA GLU A 73 -5.88 8.48 -11.06
C GLU A 73 -6.89 8.42 -9.90
N LEU A 74 -7.27 7.22 -9.49
CA LEU A 74 -8.18 7.00 -8.37
C LEU A 74 -7.43 6.38 -7.18
N TYR A 75 -8.04 6.46 -6.02
CA TYR A 75 -7.63 5.73 -4.82
C TYR A 75 -8.65 4.62 -4.53
N LEU A 76 -8.18 3.43 -4.15
CA LEU A 76 -9.03 2.35 -3.66
C LEU A 76 -8.30 1.54 -2.58
N SER A 77 -8.96 1.26 -1.46
CA SER A 77 -8.40 0.42 -0.40
C SER A 77 -9.47 -0.42 0.30
N VAL A 78 -9.02 -1.44 1.02
CA VAL A 78 -9.81 -2.24 1.97
C VAL A 78 -9.04 -2.28 3.28
N VAL A 79 -9.67 -1.87 4.38
CA VAL A 79 -9.08 -1.83 5.73
C VAL A 79 -10.08 -2.29 6.78
N LEU A 80 -9.60 -2.82 7.91
CA LEU A 80 -10.45 -3.05 9.07
C LEU A 80 -10.74 -1.74 9.81
N ASP A 81 -12.00 -1.31 9.84
CA ASP A 81 -12.43 -0.24 10.73
C ASP A 81 -12.75 -0.83 12.11
N ARG A 82 -11.92 -0.50 13.09
CA ARG A 82 -12.05 -1.01 14.46
C ARG A 82 -13.28 -0.48 15.20
N ALA A 83 -13.80 0.69 14.82
CA ALA A 83 -14.98 1.25 15.46
C ALA A 83 -16.27 0.61 14.90
N ALA A 84 -16.28 0.30 13.61
CA ALA A 84 -17.37 -0.41 12.96
C ALA A 84 -17.27 -1.94 13.13
N GLU A 85 -16.11 -2.46 13.53
CA GLU A 85 -15.78 -3.90 13.59
C GLU A 85 -16.00 -4.60 12.24
N MET A 86 -15.75 -3.88 11.14
CA MET A 86 -16.03 -4.35 9.78
C MET A 86 -14.93 -3.91 8.81
N PRO A 87 -14.67 -4.69 7.75
CA PRO A 87 -13.93 -4.21 6.59
C PRO A 87 -14.67 -3.02 5.94
N ILE A 88 -13.93 -1.95 5.69
CA ILE A 88 -14.38 -0.78 4.94
C ILE A 88 -13.60 -0.71 3.64
N ILE A 89 -14.33 -0.57 2.53
CA ILE A 89 -13.75 -0.19 1.25
C ILE A 89 -13.75 1.33 1.17
N MET A 90 -12.58 1.94 1.01
CA MET A 90 -12.44 3.38 0.81
C MET A 90 -12.06 3.67 -0.63
N ALA A 91 -12.68 4.68 -1.23
CA ALA A 91 -12.34 5.14 -2.58
C ALA A 91 -12.32 6.67 -2.66
N SER A 92 -11.52 7.21 -3.58
CA SER A 92 -11.48 8.65 -3.86
C SER A 92 -11.07 8.94 -5.30
N THR A 93 -11.46 10.11 -5.80
CA THR A 93 -10.97 10.68 -7.07
C THR A 93 -9.58 11.29 -6.93
N GLU A 94 -9.05 11.42 -5.71
CA GLU A 94 -7.73 11.99 -5.43
C GLU A 94 -6.66 10.88 -5.40
N GLY A 95 -6.56 10.09 -6.48
CA GLY A 95 -5.49 9.10 -6.62
C GLY A 95 -4.12 9.77 -6.81
N GLY A 96 -3.05 9.04 -6.46
CA GLY A 96 -1.68 9.53 -6.53
C GLY A 96 -1.30 10.50 -5.40
N MET A 97 -2.25 10.81 -4.51
CA MET A 97 -2.05 11.65 -3.33
C MET A 97 -2.02 10.81 -2.05
N ASP A 98 -1.42 11.37 -1.00
CA ASP A 98 -1.47 10.85 0.36
C ASP A 98 -2.90 10.89 0.90
N ILE A 99 -3.47 9.72 1.23
CA ILE A 99 -4.90 9.62 1.57
C ILE A 99 -5.22 10.27 2.91
N GLU A 100 -4.27 10.28 3.84
CA GLU A 100 -4.34 10.96 5.13
C GLU A 100 -4.53 12.46 4.94
N THR A 101 -3.75 13.07 4.03
CA THR A 101 -3.92 14.47 3.66
C THR A 101 -5.30 14.75 3.05
N VAL A 102 -5.82 13.85 2.21
CA VAL A 102 -7.18 13.98 1.64
C VAL A 102 -8.24 13.86 2.74
N ALA A 103 -8.05 12.95 3.70
CA ALA A 103 -8.96 12.75 4.83
C ALA A 103 -9.02 13.96 5.76
N GLU A 104 -7.89 14.66 5.95
CA GLU A 104 -7.83 15.88 6.76
C GLU A 104 -8.45 17.09 6.04
N LYS A 105 -8.10 17.30 4.77
CA LYS A 105 -8.42 18.55 4.06
C LYS A 105 -9.74 18.51 3.29
N THR A 106 -10.09 17.36 2.72
CA THR A 106 -11.27 17.16 1.87
C THR A 106 -11.92 15.80 2.17
N PRO A 107 -12.34 15.54 3.43
CA PRO A 107 -12.92 14.25 3.83
C PRO A 107 -14.14 13.84 3.00
N GLU A 108 -14.88 14.79 2.44
CA GLU A 108 -16.04 14.56 1.59
C GLU A 108 -15.70 13.87 0.26
N LYS A 109 -14.44 13.89 -0.16
CA LYS A 109 -13.96 13.17 -1.36
C LYS A 109 -13.64 11.70 -1.09
N ILE A 110 -13.78 11.23 0.15
CA ILE A 110 -13.55 9.85 0.54
C ILE A 110 -14.89 9.14 0.68
N ILE A 111 -15.14 8.22 -0.23
CA ILE A 111 -16.27 7.31 -0.18
C ILE A 111 -15.87 6.16 0.74
N LYS A 112 -16.69 5.84 1.74
CA LYS A 112 -16.48 4.70 2.65
C LYS A 112 -17.67 3.77 2.57
N VAL A 113 -17.42 2.50 2.26
CA VAL A 113 -18.47 1.48 2.14
C VAL A 113 -18.13 0.31 3.07
N ALA A 114 -18.94 0.14 4.11
CA ALA A 114 -18.82 -0.97 5.03
C ALA A 114 -19.32 -2.27 4.40
N VAL A 115 -18.57 -3.35 4.58
CA VAL A 115 -18.94 -4.68 4.10
C VAL A 115 -19.03 -5.62 5.28
N ASP A 116 -20.25 -6.08 5.58
CA ASP A 116 -20.46 -7.10 6.60
C ASP A 116 -19.77 -8.41 6.17
N PRO A 117 -18.82 -8.93 6.95
CA PRO A 117 -18.05 -10.12 6.57
C PRO A 117 -18.92 -11.39 6.48
N ALA A 118 -20.06 -11.45 7.18
CA ALA A 118 -20.97 -12.59 7.11
C ALA A 118 -21.68 -12.70 5.75
N PHE A 119 -21.94 -11.56 5.10
CA PHE A 119 -22.59 -11.50 3.78
C PHE A 119 -21.59 -11.25 2.64
N GLY A 120 -20.44 -10.66 2.93
CA GLY A 120 -19.40 -10.31 1.96
C GLY A 120 -19.82 -9.21 0.97
N PHE A 121 -18.95 -8.97 -0.01
CA PHE A 121 -19.19 -7.91 -0.99
C PHE A 121 -20.40 -8.19 -1.89
N GLN A 122 -21.43 -7.35 -1.75
CA GLN A 122 -22.63 -7.36 -2.58
C GLN A 122 -22.61 -6.26 -3.66
N GLY A 123 -23.43 -6.44 -4.70
CA GLY A 123 -23.48 -5.49 -5.81
C GLY A 123 -23.95 -4.08 -5.44
N TYR A 124 -24.62 -3.88 -4.30
CA TYR A 124 -24.97 -2.53 -3.84
C TYR A 124 -23.77 -1.76 -3.29
N HIS A 125 -22.82 -2.42 -2.62
CA HIS A 125 -21.57 -1.79 -2.18
C HIS A 125 -20.81 -1.20 -3.38
N GLY A 126 -20.70 -2.00 -4.44
CA GLY A 126 -20.07 -1.53 -5.67
C GLY A 126 -20.80 -0.37 -6.34
N ARG A 127 -22.14 -0.35 -6.29
CA ARG A 127 -22.93 0.79 -6.81
C ARG A 127 -22.67 2.07 -6.00
N GLU A 128 -22.59 1.96 -4.68
CA GLU A 128 -22.26 3.07 -3.80
C GLU A 128 -20.88 3.66 -4.13
N LEU A 129 -19.87 2.81 -4.33
CA LEU A 129 -18.54 3.24 -4.76
C LEU A 129 -18.57 3.99 -6.10
N VAL A 130 -19.15 3.41 -7.15
CA VAL A 130 -19.11 4.03 -8.48
C VAL A 130 -19.93 5.32 -8.57
N PHE A 131 -21.05 5.41 -7.84
CA PHE A 131 -21.82 6.66 -7.78
C PHE A 131 -21.10 7.72 -6.95
N GLY A 132 -20.47 7.35 -5.84
CA GLY A 132 -19.68 8.28 -5.04
C GLY A 132 -18.44 8.80 -5.78
N LEU A 133 -17.82 7.98 -6.63
CA LEU A 133 -16.74 8.39 -7.54
C LEU A 133 -17.22 9.17 -8.77
N GLY A 134 -18.53 9.33 -8.97
CA GLY A 134 -19.08 10.03 -10.14
C GLY A 134 -18.90 9.29 -11.47
N ILE A 135 -18.65 7.98 -11.46
CA ILE A 135 -18.48 7.17 -12.67
C ILE A 135 -19.86 6.97 -13.32
N THR A 136 -20.08 7.59 -14.49
CA THR A 136 -21.39 7.60 -15.16
C THR A 136 -21.52 6.55 -16.26
N ASP A 137 -20.41 6.11 -16.87
CA ASP A 137 -20.44 5.10 -17.90
C ASP A 137 -20.74 3.71 -17.32
N LYS A 138 -21.72 3.00 -17.90
CA LYS A 138 -22.19 1.71 -17.37
C LYS A 138 -21.16 0.59 -17.50
N ALA A 139 -20.31 0.63 -18.52
CA ALA A 139 -19.26 -0.37 -18.71
C ALA A 139 -18.13 -0.15 -17.69
N GLU A 140 -17.72 1.10 -17.48
CA GLU A 140 -16.76 1.47 -16.43
C GLU A 140 -17.28 1.09 -15.04
N GLN A 141 -18.55 1.41 -14.73
CA GLN A 141 -19.19 1.01 -13.47
C GLN A 141 -19.06 -0.50 -13.25
N LYS A 142 -19.40 -1.32 -14.25
CA LYS A 142 -19.32 -2.78 -14.14
C LYS A 142 -17.88 -3.24 -13.86
N LYS A 143 -16.88 -2.67 -14.53
CA LYS A 143 -15.47 -3.03 -14.34
C LYS A 143 -14.96 -2.62 -12.96
N MET A 144 -15.28 -1.41 -12.49
CA MET A 144 -14.89 -0.94 -11.16
C MET A 144 -15.52 -1.78 -10.04
N ILE A 145 -16.81 -2.13 -10.15
CA ILE A 145 -17.49 -3.03 -9.20
C ILE A 145 -16.80 -4.40 -9.17
N GLN A 146 -16.45 -4.95 -10.33
CA GLN A 146 -15.72 -6.22 -10.41
C GLN A 146 -14.32 -6.14 -9.80
N PHE A 147 -13.61 -5.02 -10.00
CA PHE A 147 -12.31 -4.78 -9.39
C PHE A 147 -12.42 -4.73 -7.87
N ALA A 148 -13.31 -3.90 -7.32
CA ALA A 148 -13.54 -3.78 -5.87
C ALA A 148 -13.97 -5.11 -5.24
N SER A 149 -14.80 -5.89 -5.93
CA SER A 149 -15.20 -7.23 -5.48
C SER A 149 -14.01 -8.19 -5.39
N LYS A 150 -13.12 -8.18 -6.38
CA LYS A 150 -11.89 -8.98 -6.38
C LYS A 150 -10.91 -8.52 -5.30
N LEU A 151 -10.79 -7.21 -5.08
CA LEU A 151 -9.93 -6.65 -4.05
C LEU A 151 -10.41 -7.04 -2.65
N TYR A 152 -11.71 -6.94 -2.39
CA TYR A 152 -12.31 -7.42 -1.14
C TYR A 152 -12.09 -8.92 -0.94
N LYS A 153 -12.25 -9.72 -2.01
CA LYS A 153 -11.99 -11.15 -1.96
C LYS A 153 -10.52 -11.43 -1.60
N LEU A 154 -9.58 -10.72 -2.24
CA LEU A 154 -8.15 -10.80 -1.95
C LEU A 154 -7.88 -10.47 -0.48
N TYR A 155 -8.47 -9.39 0.04
CA TYR A 155 -8.37 -9.00 1.45
C TYR A 155 -8.78 -10.13 2.40
N MET A 156 -9.96 -10.72 2.16
CA MET A 156 -10.50 -11.77 3.04
C MET A 156 -9.76 -13.11 2.92
N GLU A 157 -9.32 -13.50 1.73
CA GLU A 157 -8.67 -14.80 1.50
C GLU A 157 -7.23 -14.86 2.02
N ASN A 158 -6.57 -13.71 2.17
CA ASN A 158 -5.15 -13.63 2.53
C ASN A 158 -4.93 -13.12 3.97
N ASP A 159 -6.01 -12.98 4.75
CA ASP A 159 -5.96 -12.35 6.08
C ASP A 159 -5.18 -11.02 6.06
N ALA A 160 -5.49 -10.19 5.06
CA ALA A 160 -4.91 -8.86 4.97
C ALA A 160 -5.50 -7.96 6.05
N GLU A 161 -4.67 -7.14 6.69
CA GLU A 161 -5.12 -6.05 7.56
C GLU A 161 -5.43 -4.78 6.75
N MET A 162 -4.74 -4.62 5.63
CA MET A 162 -4.90 -3.50 4.71
C MET A 162 -4.52 -3.92 3.29
N ILE A 163 -5.30 -3.47 2.32
CA ILE A 163 -4.88 -3.38 0.93
C ILE A 163 -5.13 -1.97 0.45
N GLU A 164 -4.13 -1.32 -0.10
CA GLU A 164 -4.21 0.00 -0.73
C GLU A 164 -3.74 -0.09 -2.17
N ILE A 165 -4.52 0.45 -3.10
CA ILE A 165 -4.17 0.64 -4.51
C ILE A 165 -4.14 2.14 -4.78
N ASN A 166 -2.93 2.68 -4.93
CA ASN A 166 -2.73 4.12 -5.06
C ASN A 166 -1.52 4.48 -5.95
N PRO A 167 -1.74 4.81 -7.24
CA PRO A 167 -3.03 5.03 -7.88
C PRO A 167 -3.63 3.75 -8.49
N LEU A 168 -4.96 3.68 -8.45
CA LEU A 168 -5.79 2.86 -9.34
C LEU A 168 -6.05 3.68 -10.61
N ILE A 169 -5.43 3.30 -11.72
CA ILE A 169 -5.51 4.01 -12.99
C ILE A 169 -6.79 3.62 -13.72
N LYS A 170 -7.56 4.61 -14.13
CA LYS A 170 -8.52 4.48 -15.23
C LYS A 170 -7.81 4.82 -16.54
N THR A 171 -7.88 3.90 -17.48
CA THR A 171 -7.29 4.04 -18.81
C THR A 171 -8.25 4.70 -19.79
N GLY A 172 -7.75 5.19 -20.93
CA GLY A 172 -8.59 5.77 -21.99
C GLY A 172 -9.61 4.81 -22.61
N SER A 173 -9.42 3.49 -22.46
CA SER A 173 -10.39 2.46 -22.84
C SER A 173 -11.47 2.19 -21.78
N GLY A 174 -11.40 2.91 -20.64
CA GLY A 174 -12.27 2.71 -19.49
C GLY A 174 -11.98 1.40 -18.74
N ASP A 175 -10.76 0.85 -18.83
CA ASP A 175 -10.27 -0.24 -17.98
C ASP A 175 -9.58 0.31 -16.72
N PHE A 176 -9.49 -0.53 -15.67
CA PHE A 176 -8.88 -0.17 -14.39
C PHE A 176 -7.64 -1.03 -14.13
N ILE A 177 -6.53 -0.39 -13.74
CA ILE A 177 -5.24 -1.03 -13.52
C ILE A 177 -4.66 -0.55 -12.19
N ALA A 178 -4.27 -1.47 -11.31
CA ALA A 178 -3.48 -1.13 -10.12
C ALA A 178 -2.06 -0.78 -10.56
N LEU A 179 -1.72 0.50 -10.58
CA LEU A 179 -0.37 0.94 -10.94
C LEU A 179 0.60 0.81 -9.76
N ASP A 180 0.09 0.95 -8.55
CA ASP A 180 0.84 0.68 -7.34
C ASP A 180 -0.07 0.07 -6.27
N GLY A 181 0.52 -0.73 -5.40
CA GLY A 181 -0.22 -1.46 -4.38
C GLY A 181 0.60 -1.69 -3.12
N LYS A 182 -0.03 -1.52 -1.97
CA LYS A 182 0.52 -1.84 -0.65
C LYS A 182 -0.42 -2.80 0.05
N MET A 183 0.12 -3.88 0.60
CA MET A 183 -0.63 -4.86 1.38
C MET A 183 0.05 -5.04 2.74
N GLY A 184 -0.76 -5.09 3.79
CA GLY A 184 -0.36 -5.50 5.13
C GLY A 184 -1.18 -6.72 5.53
N PHE A 185 -0.57 -7.62 6.31
CA PHE A 185 -1.14 -8.92 6.68
C PHE A 185 -1.18 -9.07 8.19
N ASP A 186 -2.13 -9.85 8.71
CA ASP A 186 -2.20 -10.17 10.14
C ASP A 186 -1.10 -11.19 10.48
N ASP A 187 -0.12 -10.76 11.28
CA ASP A 187 0.99 -11.62 11.73
C ASP A 187 0.50 -12.91 12.41
N SER A 188 -0.64 -12.84 13.11
CA SER A 188 -1.25 -14.00 13.78
C SER A 188 -1.82 -15.02 12.79
N ALA A 189 -2.04 -14.60 11.55
CA ALA A 189 -2.56 -15.42 10.47
C ALA A 189 -1.47 -15.98 9.54
N LEU A 190 -0.24 -15.46 9.58
CA LEU A 190 0.81 -15.88 8.64
C LEU A 190 1.10 -17.39 8.67
N GLY A 191 0.95 -18.05 9.83
CA GLY A 191 1.13 -19.50 9.95
C GLY A 191 0.18 -20.37 9.12
N ARG A 192 -0.88 -19.79 8.53
CA ARG A 192 -1.77 -20.46 7.54
C ARG A 192 -1.54 -20.00 6.09
N HIS A 193 -0.59 -19.10 5.85
CA HIS A 193 -0.24 -18.51 4.54
C HIS A 193 1.26 -18.63 4.23
N PRO A 194 1.80 -19.85 4.03
CA PRO A 194 3.22 -20.06 3.80
C PRO A 194 3.75 -19.29 2.58
N GLU A 195 2.93 -19.11 1.54
CA GLU A 195 3.29 -18.34 0.35
C GLU A 195 3.50 -16.84 0.62
N ILE A 196 2.83 -16.27 1.63
CA ILE A 196 3.03 -14.89 2.05
C ILE A 196 4.28 -14.79 2.93
N GLU A 197 4.46 -15.76 3.84
CA GLU A 197 5.65 -15.82 4.70
C GLU A 197 6.94 -15.94 3.86
N ASP A 198 6.92 -16.72 2.78
CA ASP A 198 8.03 -16.86 1.83
C ASP A 198 8.40 -15.53 1.13
N MET A 199 7.48 -14.55 1.08
CA MET A 199 7.72 -13.23 0.49
C MET A 199 8.31 -12.21 1.49
N ARG A 200 8.47 -12.58 2.77
CA ARG A 200 8.99 -11.69 3.83
C ARG A 200 10.40 -11.19 3.49
N ASP A 201 10.53 -9.86 3.35
CA ASP A 201 11.83 -9.22 3.13
C ASP A 201 12.44 -8.76 4.45
N ILE A 202 13.28 -9.61 5.03
CA ILE A 202 13.98 -9.37 6.30
C ILE A 202 14.85 -8.11 6.26
N SER A 203 15.30 -7.69 5.07
CA SER A 203 16.10 -6.49 4.93
C SER A 203 15.28 -5.21 5.09
N GLU A 204 13.95 -5.32 5.00
CA GLU A 204 13.02 -4.22 5.21
C GLU A 204 12.70 -3.96 6.69
N GLU A 205 12.96 -4.93 7.55
CA GLU A 205 12.72 -4.86 9.00
C GLU A 205 13.86 -4.20 9.77
N ASP A 206 13.53 -3.67 10.95
CA ASP A 206 14.51 -3.19 11.92
C ASP A 206 15.33 -4.38 12.49
N PRO A 207 16.67 -4.32 12.51
CA PRO A 207 17.52 -5.40 13.01
C PRO A 207 17.26 -5.78 14.47
N ASP A 208 16.98 -4.81 15.33
CA ASP A 208 16.81 -4.98 16.77
C ASP A 208 15.43 -5.57 17.07
N GLU A 209 14.38 -5.08 16.39
CA GLU A 209 13.04 -5.67 16.48
C GLU A 209 13.03 -7.13 16.01
N ARG A 210 13.75 -7.41 14.92
CA ARG A 210 13.91 -8.77 14.40
C ARG A 210 14.65 -9.67 15.38
N GLU A 211 15.77 -9.21 15.94
CA GLU A 211 16.51 -9.98 16.93
C GLU A 211 15.63 -10.30 18.15
N ALA A 212 14.91 -9.29 18.67
CA ALA A 212 13.99 -9.46 19.78
C ALA A 212 12.90 -10.51 19.48
N SER A 213 12.33 -10.49 18.27
CA SER A 213 11.28 -11.43 17.86
C SER A 213 11.73 -12.90 17.92
N GLN A 214 13.01 -13.19 17.67
CA GLN A 214 13.56 -14.55 17.76
C GLN A 214 13.54 -15.11 19.18
N TYR A 215 13.51 -14.22 20.18
CA TYR A 215 13.41 -14.56 21.60
C TYR A 215 11.98 -14.45 22.12
N GLY A 216 10.99 -14.19 21.25
CA GLY A 216 9.60 -13.96 21.64
C GLY A 216 9.40 -12.64 22.40
N LEU A 217 10.27 -11.65 22.15
CA LEU A 217 10.19 -10.32 22.74
C LEU A 217 9.61 -9.34 21.71
N SER A 218 8.72 -8.45 22.16
CA SER A 218 8.34 -7.26 21.41
C SER A 218 9.28 -6.12 21.81
N TYR A 219 10.02 -5.59 20.84
CA TYR A 219 10.94 -4.47 20.99
C TYR A 219 10.51 -3.35 20.05
N ILE A 220 10.65 -2.09 20.49
CA ILE A 220 10.42 -0.90 19.68
C ILE A 220 11.52 0.09 20.07
N ALA A 221 12.28 0.57 19.11
CA ALA A 221 13.27 1.62 19.33
C ALA A 221 12.58 2.98 19.49
N LEU A 222 13.06 3.79 20.44
CA LEU A 222 12.61 5.16 20.67
C LEU A 222 13.81 6.07 20.81
N ASP A 223 13.64 7.34 20.44
CA ASP A 223 14.64 8.37 20.63
C ASP A 223 14.68 8.80 22.10
N GLY A 224 15.50 8.11 22.91
CA GLY A 224 15.64 8.38 24.34
C GLY A 224 16.92 7.78 24.95
N GLU A 225 17.17 8.12 26.22
CA GLU A 225 18.35 7.64 26.97
C GLU A 225 18.02 6.53 27.98
N ILE A 226 16.72 6.24 28.19
CA ILE A 226 16.23 5.30 29.20
C ILE A 226 15.56 4.10 28.50
N GLY A 227 16.10 2.90 28.76
CA GLY A 227 15.50 1.65 28.31
C GLY A 227 14.49 1.10 29.32
N CYS A 228 13.33 0.66 28.83
CA CYS A 228 12.28 0.05 29.64
C CYS A 228 12.08 -1.43 29.27
N MET A 229 12.12 -2.33 30.26
CA MET A 229 11.78 -3.75 30.09
C MET A 229 10.58 -4.09 30.98
N VAL A 230 9.47 -4.50 30.37
CA VAL A 230 8.20 -4.67 31.05
C VAL A 230 7.49 -5.92 30.57
N ASN A 231 6.80 -6.62 31.48
CA ASN A 231 5.98 -7.79 31.14
C ASN A 231 4.55 -7.36 30.75
N GLY A 232 4.34 -7.11 29.46
CA GLY A 232 3.02 -6.86 28.86
C GLY A 232 2.89 -5.46 28.26
N ALA A 233 2.29 -5.39 27.06
CA ALA A 233 2.24 -4.17 26.25
C ALA A 233 1.55 -2.99 26.96
N GLY A 234 0.47 -3.23 27.71
CA GLY A 234 -0.24 -2.17 28.44
C GLY A 234 0.60 -1.52 29.55
N LEU A 235 1.45 -2.29 30.23
CA LEU A 235 2.36 -1.77 31.24
C LEU A 235 3.57 -1.07 30.60
N ALA A 236 4.03 -1.55 29.44
CA ALA A 236 5.09 -0.89 28.67
C ALA A 236 4.66 0.53 28.24
N MET A 237 3.47 0.67 27.64
CA MET A 237 2.93 1.98 27.23
C MET A 237 2.67 2.91 28.43
N GLY A 238 2.19 2.37 29.56
CA GLY A 238 1.97 3.14 30.78
C GLY A 238 3.26 3.72 31.38
N ASN A 239 4.38 3.01 31.25
CA ASN A 239 5.70 3.50 31.68
C ASN A 239 6.28 4.55 30.73
N HIS A 240 5.91 4.56 29.45
CA HIS A 240 6.31 5.61 28.51
C HIS A 240 5.54 6.92 28.71
N GLY A 241 4.31 6.87 29.22
CA GLY A 241 3.47 8.06 29.43
C GLY A 241 3.87 8.97 30.61
N TYR A 242 4.98 8.68 31.29
CA TYR A 242 5.46 9.42 32.46
C TYR A 242 6.80 10.14 32.27
N ASP A 243 7.43 10.03 31.10
CA ASP A 243 8.68 10.73 30.77
C ASP A 243 8.49 11.77 29.64
#